data_AF-A0A8T4H7S3-F1
#
_entry.id   AF-A0A8T4H7S3-F1
#
_cell.length_a   1.000
_cell.length_b   1.000
_cell.length_c   1.000
_cell.angle_alpha   90.00
_cell.angle_beta   90.00
_cell.angle_gamma   90.00
#
_symmetry.space_group_name_H-M   'P 1'
#
loop_
_entity.id
_entity.type
_entity.pdbx_description
1 polymer ?
#
loop_
_entity_poly.entity_id
_entity_poly.type
_entity_poly.pdbx_seq_one_letter_code
_entity_poly.pdbx_strand_id
1 'polypeptide(L)'
;MYRVIPDTNFLIYAFKQGINFEYELNSAIDSGYKIYIMDCVLKELEKLKLEFKGKEKLSTNIALKYAKNFEIIEYSNGKYADEMIINYSKENKDVIICTNDKKLKKELIDIGTPIILVKQHNHFELQGYLK
;
A
#
# COMPACT_ATOMS: atom_id res chain seq x y z
N MET A 1 -7.20 -11.68 -11.34
CA MET A 1 -6.55 -10.35 -11.41
C MET A 1 -6.46 -9.83 -9.99
N TYR A 2 -5.26 -9.49 -9.52
CA TYR A 2 -5.01 -9.12 -8.14
C TYR A 2 -5.37 -7.66 -7.83
N ARG A 3 -5.77 -7.39 -6.59
CA ARG A 3 -5.93 -6.04 -6.03
C ARG A 3 -4.68 -5.70 -5.24
N VAL A 4 -3.90 -4.74 -5.73
CA VAL A 4 -2.72 -4.24 -5.04
C VAL A 4 -3.14 -3.03 -4.21
N ILE A 5 -3.04 -3.13 -2.90
CA ILE A 5 -3.49 -2.11 -1.94
C ILE A 5 -2.29 -1.64 -1.11
N PRO A 6 -1.79 -0.42 -1.35
CA PRO A 6 -0.72 0.13 -0.55
C PRO A 6 -1.23 0.82 0.72
N ASP A 7 -0.46 0.72 1.81
CA ASP A 7 -0.67 1.56 2.98
C ASP A 7 -0.11 2.99 2.79
N THR A 8 -0.45 3.88 3.72
CA THR A 8 -0.04 5.30 3.69
C THR A 8 1.48 5.46 3.74
N ASN A 9 2.16 4.74 4.63
CA ASN A 9 3.59 4.91 4.86
C ASN A 9 4.43 4.37 3.70
N PHE A 10 3.98 3.29 3.08
CA PHE A 10 4.57 2.69 1.90
C PHE A 10 4.55 3.67 0.73
N LEU A 11 3.41 4.32 0.46
CA LEU A 11 3.32 5.36 -0.58
C LEU A 11 4.27 6.52 -0.28
N ILE A 12 4.20 7.08 0.93
CA ILE A 12 5.05 8.22 1.31
C ILE A 12 6.53 7.86 1.16
N TYR A 13 6.93 6.67 1.61
CA TYR A 13 8.30 6.19 1.48
C TYR A 13 8.71 6.08 0.01
N ALA A 14 7.90 5.41 -0.82
CA ALA A 14 8.22 5.20 -2.23
C ALA A 14 8.45 6.52 -2.97
N PHE A 15 7.55 7.50 -2.79
CA PHE A 15 7.69 8.81 -3.41
C PHE A 15 8.83 9.65 -2.81
N LYS A 16 9.14 9.48 -1.52
CA LYS A 16 10.30 10.12 -0.88
C LYS A 16 11.63 9.60 -1.46
N GLN A 17 11.69 8.33 -1.84
CA GLN A 17 12.86 7.71 -2.47
C GLN A 17 12.89 7.90 -4.01
N GLY A 18 11.85 8.49 -4.61
CA GLY A 18 11.78 8.64 -6.07
C GLY A 18 11.57 7.32 -6.80
N ILE A 19 10.97 6.32 -6.16
CA ILE A 19 10.66 5.03 -6.76
C ILE A 19 9.56 5.22 -7.82
N ASN A 20 9.76 4.61 -8.99
CA ASN A 20 8.70 4.48 -9.98
C ASN A 20 7.78 3.32 -9.57
N PHE A 21 6.63 3.67 -8.97
CA PHE A 21 5.77 2.74 -8.26
C PHE A 21 5.24 1.62 -9.17
N GLU A 22 4.68 1.96 -10.33
CA GLU A 22 4.15 0.97 -11.27
C GLU A 22 5.26 0.15 -11.94
N TYR A 23 6.42 0.75 -12.23
CA TYR A 23 7.56 0.00 -12.77
C TYR A 23 8.03 -1.09 -11.80
N GLU A 24 8.16 -0.77 -10.52
CA GLU A 24 8.56 -1.74 -9.50
C GLU A 24 7.47 -2.79 -9.24
N LEU A 25 6.19 -2.41 -9.26
CA LEU A 25 5.10 -3.39 -9.19
C LEU A 25 5.11 -4.36 -10.38
N ASN A 26 5.29 -3.86 -11.61
CA ASN A 26 5.40 -4.69 -12.81
C ASN A 26 6.61 -5.62 -12.77
N SER A 27 7.69 -5.21 -12.10
CA SER A 27 8.89 -6.05 -11.93
C SER A 27 8.71 -7.10 -10.84
N ALA A 28 7.87 -6.85 -9.84
CA ALA A 28 7.65 -7.74 -8.70
C ALA A 28 6.46 -8.70 -8.86
N ILE A 29 5.51 -8.39 -9.76
CA ILE A 29 4.25 -9.14 -9.91
C ILE A 29 4.11 -9.66 -11.34
N ASP A 30 4.32 -10.97 -11.52
CA ASP A 30 4.19 -11.65 -12.82
C ASP A 30 2.73 -12.00 -13.19
N SER A 31 1.75 -11.39 -12.53
CA SER A 31 0.32 -11.66 -12.69
C SER A 31 -0.47 -10.37 -12.92
N GLY A 32 -1.59 -10.47 -13.64
CA GLY A 32 -2.44 -9.29 -13.88
C GLY A 32 -2.97 -8.68 -12.58
N TYR A 33 -2.78 -7.38 -12.40
CA TYR A 33 -3.22 -6.64 -11.21
C TYR A 33 -3.87 -5.29 -11.54
N LYS A 34 -4.54 -4.73 -10.54
CA LYS A 34 -4.99 -3.33 -10.50
C LYS A 34 -4.65 -2.73 -9.13
N ILE A 35 -4.29 -1.45 -9.12
CA ILE A 35 -4.02 -0.71 -7.89
C ILE A 35 -5.35 -0.15 -7.37
N TYR A 36 -5.58 -0.32 -6.08
CA TYR A 36 -6.72 0.22 -5.36
C TYR A 36 -6.24 0.98 -4.13
N ILE A 37 -6.95 2.03 -3.73
CA ILE A 37 -6.63 2.80 -2.54
C ILE A 37 -7.80 2.73 -1.56
N MET A 38 -7.54 2.38 -0.31
CA MET A 38 -8.58 2.44 0.72
C MET A 38 -8.87 3.89 1.10
N ASP A 39 -10.12 4.20 1.40
CA ASP A 39 -10.54 5.55 1.81
C ASP A 39 -9.81 6.03 3.08
N CYS A 40 -9.49 5.11 4.01
CA CYS A 40 -8.69 5.40 5.20
C CYS A 40 -7.27 5.90 4.86
N VAL A 41 -6.64 5.38 3.81
CA VAL A 41 -5.31 5.80 3.33
C VAL A 41 -5.37 7.23 2.77
N LEU A 42 -6.41 7.55 1.99
CA LEU A 42 -6.60 8.93 1.49
C LEU A 42 -6.77 9.94 2.63
N LYS A 43 -7.63 9.62 3.60
CA LYS A 43 -7.88 10.48 4.77
C LYS A 43 -6.59 10.72 5.57
N GLU A 44 -5.78 9.69 5.74
CA GLU A 44 -4.51 9.81 6.44
C GLU A 44 -3.50 10.67 5.66
N LEU A 45 -3.37 10.47 4.34
CA LEU A 45 -2.52 11.31 3.49
C LEU A 45 -2.93 12.80 3.53
N GLU A 46 -4.24 13.09 3.55
CA GLU A 46 -4.77 14.45 3.66
C GLU A 46 -4.43 15.09 5.01
N LYS A 47 -4.53 14.32 6.10
CA LYS A 47 -4.12 14.76 7.43
C LYS A 47 -2.61 15.03 7.49
N LEU A 48 -1.79 14.06 7.08
CA LEU A 48 -0.32 14.16 7.14
C LEU A 48 0.23 15.29 6.27
N LYS A 49 -0.43 15.63 5.16
CA LYS A 49 -0.10 16.80 4.33
C LYS A 49 -0.14 18.12 5.11
N LEU A 50 -1.02 18.24 6.11
CA LEU A 50 -1.14 19.43 6.95
C LEU A 50 -0.08 19.45 8.06
N GLU A 51 0.30 18.28 8.57
CA GLU A 51 1.25 18.14 9.68
C GLU A 51 2.72 18.22 9.22
N PHE A 52 3.05 17.59 8.09
CA PHE A 52 4.42 17.51 7.59
C PHE A 52 4.92 18.82 6.98
N LYS A 53 6.25 18.97 6.95
CA LYS A 53 6.97 20.13 6.41
C LYS A 53 8.09 19.68 5.46
N GLY A 54 8.60 20.61 4.66
CA GLY A 54 9.76 20.36 3.78
C GLY A 54 9.58 19.17 2.82
N LYS A 55 10.61 18.32 2.73
CA LYS A 55 10.64 17.16 1.82
C LYS A 55 9.54 16.13 2.09
N GLU A 56 9.12 15.99 3.36
CA GLU A 56 8.06 15.04 3.72
C GLU A 56 6.70 15.53 3.21
N LYS A 57 6.40 16.82 3.39
CA LYS A 57 5.20 17.43 2.81
C LYS A 57 5.16 17.28 1.28
N LEU A 58 6.31 17.45 0.61
CA LEU A 58 6.39 17.26 -0.83
C LEU A 58 6.05 15.81 -1.23
N SER A 59 6.66 14.84 -0.55
CA SER A 59 6.44 13.41 -0.83
C SER A 59 4.99 12.99 -0.57
N THR A 60 4.40 13.44 0.56
CA THR A 60 2.99 13.18 0.88
C THR A 60 2.03 13.85 -0.12
N ASN A 61 2.35 15.04 -0.63
CA ASN A 61 1.55 15.67 -1.69
C ASN A 61 1.57 14.88 -2.99
N ILE A 62 2.73 14.34 -3.37
CA ILE A 62 2.88 13.50 -4.56
C ILE A 62 2.10 12.19 -4.35
N ALA A 63 2.28 11.54 -3.20
CA ALA A 63 1.54 10.33 -2.82
C ALA A 63 0.03 10.52 -2.89
N LEU A 64 -0.49 11.63 -2.34
CA LEU A 64 -1.92 11.96 -2.36
C LEU A 64 -2.43 12.18 -3.79
N LYS A 65 -1.68 12.91 -4.63
CA LYS A 65 -2.07 13.13 -6.04
C LYS A 65 -2.08 11.81 -6.81
N TYR A 66 -1.07 10.97 -6.58
CA TYR A 66 -0.97 9.65 -7.18
C TYR A 66 -2.14 8.76 -6.78
N ALA A 67 -2.42 8.66 -5.47
CA ALA A 67 -3.49 7.83 -4.93
C ALA A 67 -4.88 8.20 -5.48
N LYS A 68 -5.15 9.48 -5.74
CA LYS A 68 -6.43 9.96 -6.30
C LYS A 68 -6.70 9.51 -7.75
N ASN A 69 -5.72 8.93 -8.44
CA ASN A 69 -5.90 8.42 -9.81
C ASN A 69 -6.45 6.99 -9.86
N PHE A 70 -6.64 6.34 -8.71
CA PHE A 70 -7.03 4.93 -8.63
C PHE A 70 -8.44 4.74 -8.06
N GLU A 71 -9.01 3.56 -8.28
CA GLU A 71 -10.30 3.18 -7.72
C GLU A 71 -10.22 3.14 -6.18
N ILE A 72 -11.21 3.77 -5.53
CA ILE A 72 -11.25 3.86 -4.07
C ILE A 72 -12.10 2.73 -3.51
N ILE A 73 -11.54 2.03 -2.52
CA ILE A 73 -12.26 1.04 -1.72
C ILE A 73 -12.77 1.76 -0.46
N GLU A 74 -14.08 1.91 -0.36
CA GLU A 74 -14.73 2.31 0.89
C GLU A 74 -14.81 1.09 1.81
N TYR A 75 -14.09 1.13 2.92
CA TYR A 75 -14.07 0.01 3.85
C TYR A 75 -13.88 0.47 5.30
N SER A 76 -14.79 0.03 6.18
CA SER A 76 -14.87 0.52 7.55
C SER A 76 -14.90 -0.59 8.61
N ASN A 77 -14.70 -1.85 8.22
CA ASN A 77 -14.65 -2.96 9.18
C ASN A 77 -13.28 -3.03 9.87
N GLY A 78 -13.16 -2.33 10.99
CA GLY A 78 -11.96 -2.27 11.83
C GLY A 78 -11.88 -0.93 12.53
N LYS A 79 -11.20 -0.86 13.68
CA LYS A 79 -11.02 0.39 14.41
C LYS A 79 -9.86 1.21 13.87
N TYR A 80 -8.83 0.55 13.35
CA TYR A 80 -7.61 1.16 12.85
C TYR A 80 -7.32 0.72 11.40
N ALA A 81 -6.52 1.49 10.67
CA ALA A 81 -6.19 1.20 9.28
C ALA A 81 -5.58 -0.20 9.08
N ASP A 82 -4.63 -0.61 9.94
CA ASP A 82 -4.03 -1.94 9.90
C ASP A 82 -5.09 -3.05 10.06
N GLU A 83 -6.02 -2.87 11.00
CA GLU A 83 -7.11 -3.82 11.25
C GLU A 83 -8.05 -3.90 10.04
N MET A 84 -8.36 -2.75 9.44
CA MET A 84 -9.15 -2.68 8.20
C MET A 84 -8.46 -3.41 7.05
N ILE A 85 -7.14 -3.23 6.87
CA ILE A 85 -6.34 -3.92 5.84
C ILE A 85 -6.39 -5.44 6.06
N ILE A 86 -6.21 -5.89 7.30
CA ILE A 86 -6.24 -7.33 7.65
C ILE A 86 -7.63 -7.92 7.41
N ASN A 87 -8.69 -7.26 7.88
CA ASN A 87 -10.05 -7.75 7.71
C ASN A 87 -10.43 -7.79 6.23
N TYR A 88 -10.10 -6.74 5.47
CA TYR A 88 -10.31 -6.70 4.02
C TYR A 88 -9.60 -7.87 3.33
N SER A 89 -8.37 -8.18 3.73
CA SER A 89 -7.57 -9.28 3.17
C SER A 89 -8.12 -10.66 3.51
N LYS A 90 -8.79 -10.82 4.66
CA LYS A 90 -9.49 -12.08 5.03
C LYS A 90 -10.79 -12.27 4.24
N GLU A 91 -11.51 -11.18 4.01
CA GLU A 91 -12.82 -11.18 3.37
C GLU A 91 -12.74 -11.27 1.84
N ASN A 92 -11.61 -10.88 1.25
CA ASN A 92 -11.44 -10.79 -0.19
C ASN A 92 -10.32 -11.71 -0.69
N LYS A 93 -10.56 -12.35 -1.83
CA LYS A 93 -9.54 -13.11 -2.55
C LYS A 93 -8.70 -12.20 -3.45
N ASP A 94 -7.52 -12.70 -3.81
CA ASP A 94 -6.61 -12.06 -4.78
C ASP A 94 -6.21 -10.64 -4.36
N VAL A 95 -5.84 -10.47 -3.08
CA VAL A 95 -5.37 -9.20 -2.51
C VAL A 95 -3.86 -9.29 -2.27
N ILE A 96 -3.13 -8.26 -2.66
CA ILE A 96 -1.72 -8.05 -2.35
C ILE A 96 -1.62 -6.73 -1.59
N ILE A 97 -0.97 -6.74 -0.42
CA ILE A 97 -0.80 -5.51 0.38
C ILE A 97 0.61 -4.96 0.21
N CYS A 98 0.77 -3.67 -0.07
CA CYS A 98 2.09 -3.03 -0.01
C CYS A 98 2.32 -2.42 1.37
N THR A 99 3.24 -3.00 2.14
CA THR A 99 3.59 -2.51 3.47
C THR A 99 5.03 -2.87 3.85
N ASN A 100 5.67 -1.95 4.58
CA ASN A 100 6.96 -2.20 5.23
C ASN A 100 6.82 -2.34 6.76
N ASP A 101 5.61 -2.23 7.31
CA ASP A 101 5.40 -2.38 8.76
C ASP A 101 5.59 -3.84 9.18
N LYS A 102 6.43 -4.06 10.19
CA LYS A 102 6.82 -5.42 10.62
C LYS A 102 5.66 -6.19 11.23
N LYS A 103 4.77 -5.50 11.96
CA LYS A 103 3.64 -6.13 12.65
C LYS A 103 2.56 -6.49 11.63
N LEU A 104 2.16 -5.54 10.79
CA LEU A 104 1.18 -5.76 9.73
C LEU A 104 1.64 -6.86 8.75
N LYS A 105 2.92 -6.83 8.34
CA LYS A 105 3.53 -7.89 7.53
C LYS A 105 3.34 -9.27 8.15
N LYS A 106 3.65 -9.42 9.44
CA LYS A 106 3.53 -10.71 10.12
C LYS A 106 2.09 -11.21 10.08
N GLU A 107 1.14 -10.34 10.43
CA GLU A 107 -0.27 -10.70 10.48
C GLU A 107 -0.83 -11.07 9.10
N LEU A 108 -0.41 -10.37 8.04
CA LEU A 108 -0.80 -10.67 6.65
C LEU A 108 -0.23 -12.00 6.16
N ILE A 109 1.04 -12.29 6.47
CA ILE A 109 1.66 -13.57 6.13
C ILE A 109 0.98 -14.72 6.88
N ASP A 110 0.66 -14.55 8.17
CA ASP A 110 0.02 -15.57 8.99
C ASP A 110 -1.38 -15.96 8.45
N ILE A 111 -2.07 -15.04 7.77
CA ILE A 111 -3.37 -15.31 7.10
C ILE A 111 -3.23 -15.70 5.63
N GLY A 112 -2.00 -15.80 5.11
CA GLY A 112 -1.70 -16.20 3.73
C GLY A 112 -1.94 -15.11 2.68
N THR A 113 -1.99 -13.84 3.09
CA THR A 113 -2.09 -12.70 2.16
C THR A 113 -0.69 -12.34 1.64
N PRO A 114 -0.46 -12.36 0.31
CA PRO A 114 0.81 -11.92 -0.27
C PRO A 114 1.02 -10.42 -0.03
N ILE A 115 2.29 -10.03 0.11
CA ILE A 115 2.68 -8.64 0.36
C ILE A 115 3.77 -8.17 -0.59
N ILE A 116 3.82 -6.87 -0.83
CA ILE A 116 4.93 -6.17 -1.47
C ILE A 116 5.63 -5.33 -0.41
N LEU A 117 6.95 -5.43 -0.34
CA LEU A 117 7.78 -4.60 0.53
C LEU A 117 8.88 -3.90 -0.26
N VAL A 118 9.35 -2.76 0.23
CA VAL A 118 10.57 -2.15 -0.32
C VAL A 118 11.81 -2.81 0.26
N LYS A 119 12.67 -3.34 -0.61
CA LYS A 119 14.00 -3.91 -0.33
C LYS A 119 15.08 -3.05 -0.97
N GLN A 120 16.30 -3.10 -0.43
CA GLN A 120 17.47 -2.41 -0.98
C GLN A 120 17.24 -0.91 -1.24
N HIS A 121 16.38 -0.28 -0.43
CA HIS A 121 15.96 1.13 -0.49
C HIS A 121 15.03 1.53 -1.66
N ASN A 122 15.05 0.83 -2.78
CA ASN A 122 14.32 1.27 -3.98
C ASN A 122 13.62 0.15 -4.78
N HIS A 123 13.72 -1.11 -4.37
CA HIS A 123 13.15 -2.24 -5.12
C HIS A 123 11.93 -2.85 -4.44
N PHE A 124 10.90 -3.22 -5.20
CA PHE A 124 9.76 -3.96 -4.64
C PHE A 124 10.04 -5.46 -4.66
N GLU A 125 9.77 -6.12 -3.54
CA GLU A 125 9.85 -7.58 -3.41
C GLU A 125 8.48 -8.13 -3.02
N LEU A 126 8.00 -9.11 -3.80
CA LEU A 126 6.83 -9.91 -3.46
C LEU A 126 7.21 -10.99 -2.45
N GLN A 127 6.44 -11.10 -1.38
CA GLN A 127 6.50 -12.20 -0.43
C GLN A 127 5.14 -12.87 -0.29
N GLY A 128 5.13 -14.20 -0.39
CA GLY A 128 3.91 -15.00 -0.44
C GLY A 128 3.72 -15.64 -1.82
N TYR A 129 2.61 -16.36 -1.98
CA TYR A 129 2.30 -17.07 -3.22
C TYR A 129 1.10 -16.45 -3.90
N LEU A 130 1.23 -16.19 -5.20
CA LEU A 130 0.11 -15.88 -6.08
C LEU A 130 -0.44 -17.21 -6.60
N LYS A 131 -1.75 -17.40 -6.48
CA LYS A 131 -2.51 -18.50 -7.07
C LYS A 131 -2.76 -18.28 -8.56
#